data_AF-A0A290ZED2-F1
#
_entry.id   AF-A0A290ZED2-F1
#
_cell.length_a   1.000
_cell.length_b   1.000
_cell.length_c   1.000
_cell.angle_alpha   90.00
_cell.angle_beta   90.00
_cell.angle_gamma   90.00
#
_symmetry.space_group_name_H-M   'P 1'
#
loop_
_entity.id
_entity.type
_entity.pdbx_description
1 polymer ?
#
loop_
_entity_poly.entity_id
_entity_poly.type
_entity_poly.pdbx_seq_one_letter_code
_entity_poly.pdbx_strand_id
1 'polypeptide(L)'
;MRARRTAVTFLLALGVVGSLSACESVQQANEAVNDASQALDKVSLCTEALALAGFTPDATDPQRALEETQKKAEELGALADKSADTTLREAIEGVSTTMDQVTLEDLSPSSIAEWSQEKLDRVARLTSACA
;
A
#
# COMPACT_ATOMS: atom_id res chain seq x y z
N MET A 1 0.53 6.25 -64.70
CA MET A 1 -0.53 6.80 -63.83
C MET A 1 0.03 8.03 -63.09
N ARG A 2 -0.85 9.03 -62.94
CA ARG A 2 -0.76 10.38 -62.36
C ARG A 2 0.43 10.77 -61.48
N ALA A 3 0.89 11.98 -61.76
CA ALA A 3 1.77 12.82 -60.96
C ALA A 3 1.04 13.50 -59.78
N ARG A 4 1.87 14.01 -58.85
CA ARG A 4 1.83 15.36 -58.24
C ARG A 4 0.94 15.61 -56.99
N ARG A 5 1.58 16.38 -56.08
CA ARG A 5 1.06 17.43 -55.15
C ARG A 5 0.81 16.98 -53.69
N THR A 6 1.67 17.34 -52.72
CA THR A 6 1.84 18.61 -51.95
C THR A 6 0.71 18.96 -50.97
N ALA A 7 1.06 19.08 -49.68
CA ALA A 7 0.61 20.05 -48.65
C ALA A 7 0.90 19.43 -47.26
N VAL A 8 1.90 19.86 -46.49
CA VAL A 8 1.87 20.98 -45.52
C VAL A 8 0.55 21.07 -44.75
N THR A 9 0.58 20.65 -43.48
CA THR A 9 -0.26 21.23 -42.43
C THR A 9 0.65 21.74 -41.33
N PHE A 10 0.91 23.04 -41.39
CA PHE A 10 1.31 23.90 -40.28
C PHE A 10 0.03 24.26 -39.52
N LEU A 11 -0.01 24.14 -38.18
CA LEU A 11 -0.91 24.89 -37.27
C LEU A 11 -0.43 24.60 -35.82
N LEU A 12 0.33 25.53 -35.23
CA LEU A 12 -0.11 26.54 -34.25
C LEU A 12 -0.36 25.90 -32.87
N ALA A 13 0.60 25.93 -31.95
CA ALA A 13 0.85 27.03 -31.02
C ALA A 13 -0.40 27.42 -30.21
N LEU A 14 -0.36 27.19 -28.90
CA LEU A 14 -0.77 28.13 -27.83
C LEU A 14 -0.70 27.37 -26.50
N GLY A 15 0.09 27.90 -25.57
CA GLY A 15 0.12 27.40 -24.21
C GLY A 15 -1.24 27.60 -23.53
N VAL A 16 -1.50 26.74 -22.55
CA VAL A 16 -2.34 27.11 -21.41
C VAL A 16 -1.56 26.70 -20.17
N VAL A 17 -0.97 27.72 -19.54
CA VAL A 17 -0.71 27.72 -18.11
C VAL A 17 -2.09 27.66 -17.47
N GLY A 18 -2.53 26.45 -17.14
CA GLY A 18 -3.83 26.18 -16.52
C GLY A 18 -3.69 26.31 -15.01
N SER A 19 -3.95 27.51 -14.54
CA SER A 19 -4.25 27.82 -13.15
C SER A 19 -5.28 26.85 -12.57
N LEU A 20 -5.12 26.58 -11.27
CA LEU A 20 -6.11 25.96 -10.38
C LEU A 20 -7.53 26.47 -10.69
N SER A 21 -8.32 25.67 -11.39
CA SER A 21 -9.77 25.78 -11.45
C SER A 21 -10.35 24.38 -11.52
N ALA A 22 -11.08 24.05 -10.46
CA ALA A 22 -11.75 22.79 -10.23
C ALA A 22 -12.68 22.39 -11.40
N CYS A 23 -12.85 21.08 -11.56
CA CYS A 23 -14.04 20.43 -12.10
C CYS A 23 -14.67 21.02 -13.37
N GLU A 24 -14.12 20.74 -14.55
CA GLU A 24 -14.95 20.74 -15.77
C GLU A 24 -14.44 19.73 -16.82
N SER A 25 -14.70 18.46 -16.57
CA SER A 25 -14.77 17.41 -17.60
C SER A 25 -15.77 16.31 -17.17
N VAL A 26 -17.01 16.71 -16.92
CA VAL A 26 -18.13 15.91 -16.39
C VAL A 26 -18.75 14.96 -17.44
N GLN A 27 -17.95 14.38 -18.33
CA GLN A 27 -18.41 13.34 -19.27
C GLN A 27 -17.56 12.06 -19.26
N GLN A 28 -16.50 12.01 -18.44
CA GLN A 28 -15.72 10.80 -18.11
C GLN A 28 -15.83 10.47 -16.60
N ALA A 29 -16.97 10.81 -15.98
CA ALA A 29 -17.11 10.87 -14.53
C ALA A 29 -17.34 9.52 -13.84
N ASN A 30 -17.87 8.50 -14.54
CA ASN A 30 -18.17 7.22 -13.88
C ASN A 30 -16.92 6.36 -13.59
N GLU A 31 -15.91 6.39 -14.47
CA GLU A 31 -14.65 5.66 -14.25
C GLU A 31 -13.75 6.43 -13.26
N ALA A 32 -13.64 7.75 -13.43
CA ALA A 32 -12.83 8.59 -12.54
C ALA A 32 -13.31 8.62 -11.08
N VAL A 33 -14.63 8.53 -10.82
CA VAL A 33 -15.16 8.44 -9.45
C VAL A 33 -14.88 7.07 -8.82
N ASN A 34 -14.95 6.00 -9.62
CA ASN A 34 -14.66 4.64 -9.14
C ASN A 34 -13.17 4.47 -8.84
N ASP A 35 -12.30 5.05 -9.66
CA ASP A 35 -10.84 5.04 -9.45
C ASP A 35 -10.43 5.93 -8.27
N ALA A 36 -11.05 7.10 -8.11
CA ALA A 36 -10.81 7.96 -6.96
C ALA A 36 -11.24 7.30 -5.63
N SER A 37 -12.38 6.60 -5.62
CA SER A 37 -12.87 5.91 -4.41
C SER A 37 -11.97 4.74 -4.01
N GLN A 38 -11.57 3.90 -4.98
CA GLN A 38 -10.63 2.80 -4.74
C GLN A 38 -9.25 3.29 -4.27
N ALA A 39 -8.77 4.42 -4.80
CA ALA A 39 -7.53 5.03 -4.36
C ALA A 39 -7.60 5.52 -2.90
N LEU A 40 -8.73 6.10 -2.48
CA LEU A 40 -8.94 6.54 -1.10
C LEU A 40 -9.00 5.34 -0.14
N ASP A 41 -9.69 4.26 -0.53
CA ASP A 41 -9.75 3.02 0.26
C ASP A 41 -8.36 2.39 0.42
N LYS A 42 -7.58 2.34 -0.67
CA LYS A 42 -6.20 1.84 -0.65
C LYS A 42 -5.32 2.65 0.30
N VAL A 43 -5.39 3.98 0.27
CA VAL A 43 -4.60 4.85 1.15
C VAL A 43 -4.98 4.66 2.63
N SER A 44 -6.28 4.52 2.93
CA SER A 44 -6.73 4.25 4.31
C SER A 44 -6.20 2.92 4.82
N LEU A 45 -6.39 1.84 4.03
CA LEU A 45 -5.91 0.51 4.36
C LEU A 45 -4.39 0.47 4.54
N CYS A 46 -3.64 1.17 3.69
CA CYS A 46 -2.20 1.30 3.81
C CYS A 46 -1.76 2.02 5.07
N THR A 47 -2.44 3.10 5.43
CA THR A 47 -2.13 3.86 6.65
C THR A 47 -2.37 3.02 7.89
N GLU A 48 -3.50 2.31 7.95
CA GLU A 48 -3.84 1.40 9.05
C GLU A 48 -2.86 0.22 9.11
N ALA A 49 -2.59 -0.43 7.98
CA ALA A 49 -1.70 -1.58 7.93
C ALA A 49 -0.27 -1.21 8.33
N LEU A 50 0.27 -0.09 7.85
CA LEU A 50 1.61 0.37 8.23
C LEU A 50 1.68 0.77 9.71
N ALA A 51 0.62 1.34 10.27
CA ALA A 51 0.57 1.65 11.71
C ALA A 51 0.62 0.38 12.57
N LEU A 52 -0.11 -0.67 12.18
CA LEU A 52 -0.06 -1.97 12.87
C LEU A 52 1.28 -2.68 12.67
N ALA A 53 1.78 -2.70 11.43
CA ALA A 53 3.06 -3.29 11.07
C ALA A 53 4.26 -2.58 11.72
N GLY A 54 4.10 -1.32 12.13
CA GLY A 54 5.09 -0.54 12.87
C GLY A 54 5.22 -0.92 14.35
N PHE A 55 4.37 -1.81 14.88
CA PHE A 55 4.46 -2.27 16.27
C PHE A 55 5.84 -2.86 16.59
N THR A 56 6.37 -2.51 17.77
CA THR A 56 7.64 -3.01 18.29
C THR A 56 7.37 -3.70 19.62
N PRO A 57 7.67 -5.01 19.77
CA PRO A 57 7.37 -5.74 20.99
C PRO A 57 8.19 -5.25 22.20
N ASP A 58 7.58 -5.23 23.39
CA ASP A 58 8.23 -4.85 24.65
C ASP A 58 9.07 -5.99 25.22
N ALA A 59 10.40 -5.86 25.14
CA ALA A 59 11.34 -6.88 25.60
C ALA A 59 11.34 -7.10 27.13
N THR A 60 10.68 -6.25 27.92
CA THR A 60 10.61 -6.41 29.38
C THR A 60 9.53 -7.40 29.84
N ASP A 61 8.57 -7.71 28.97
CA ASP A 61 7.50 -8.68 29.21
C ASP A 61 7.27 -9.54 27.93
N PRO A 62 8.06 -10.61 27.73
CA PRO A 62 8.01 -11.42 26.52
C PRO A 62 6.65 -12.09 26.27
N GLN A 63 5.92 -12.43 27.34
CA GLN A 63 4.61 -13.07 27.21
C GLN A 63 3.57 -12.07 26.69
N ARG A 64 3.54 -10.86 27.26
CA ARG A 64 2.68 -9.78 26.75
C ARG A 64 3.08 -9.39 25.33
N ALA A 65 4.37 -9.31 25.05
CA ALA A 65 4.89 -8.97 23.73
C ALA A 65 4.42 -9.96 22.65
N LEU A 66 4.44 -11.26 22.95
CA LEU A 66 3.89 -12.31 22.08
C LEU A 66 2.39 -12.09 21.82
N GLU A 67 1.60 -11.96 22.88
CA GLU A 67 0.14 -11.78 22.78
C GLU A 67 -0.25 -10.53 21.99
N GLU A 68 0.43 -9.41 22.25
CA GLU A 68 0.20 -8.17 21.50
C GLU A 68 0.60 -8.29 20.04
N THR A 69 1.72 -8.96 19.74
CA THR A 69 2.16 -9.17 18.35
C THR A 69 1.17 -10.03 17.57
N GLN A 70 0.69 -11.13 18.16
CA GLN A 70 -0.32 -12.00 17.55
C GLN A 70 -1.66 -11.27 17.37
N LYS A 71 -2.09 -10.47 18.36
CA LYS A 71 -3.27 -9.63 18.20
C LYS A 71 -3.13 -8.64 17.03
N LYS A 72 -1.96 -8.04 16.85
CA LYS A 72 -1.69 -7.15 15.71
C LYS A 72 -1.68 -7.91 14.38
N ALA A 73 -1.26 -9.18 14.39
CA ALA A 73 -1.37 -10.07 13.22
C ALA A 73 -2.84 -10.29 12.82
N GLU A 74 -3.72 -10.56 13.78
CA GLU A 74 -5.16 -10.70 13.54
C GLU A 74 -5.77 -9.41 12.96
N GLU A 75 -5.42 -8.25 13.53
CA GLU A 75 -5.86 -6.94 13.04
C GLU A 75 -5.38 -6.69 11.59
N LEU A 76 -4.15 -7.07 11.25
CA LEU A 76 -3.62 -7.02 9.88
C LEU A 76 -4.37 -7.97 8.94
N GLY A 77 -4.65 -9.20 9.37
CA GLY A 77 -5.42 -10.17 8.57
C GLY A 77 -6.81 -9.63 8.23
N ALA A 78 -7.48 -9.00 9.19
CA ALA A 78 -8.77 -8.35 8.96
C ALA A 78 -8.70 -7.15 8.00
N LEU A 79 -7.55 -6.47 7.88
CA LEU A 79 -7.33 -5.44 6.85
C LEU A 79 -7.08 -6.04 5.48
N ALA A 80 -6.35 -7.16 5.41
CA ALA A 80 -6.12 -7.88 4.17
C ALA A 80 -7.44 -8.32 3.52
N ASP A 81 -8.37 -8.86 4.32
CA ASP A 81 -9.71 -9.27 3.86
C ASP A 81 -10.55 -8.13 3.27
N LYS A 82 -10.25 -6.88 3.65
CA LYS A 82 -10.93 -5.67 3.12
C LYS A 82 -10.28 -5.14 1.84
N SER A 83 -9.07 -5.57 1.51
CA SER A 83 -8.35 -5.07 0.33
C SER A 83 -8.84 -5.72 -0.95
N ALA A 84 -9.34 -4.90 -1.89
CA ALA A 84 -9.65 -5.35 -3.25
C ALA A 84 -8.39 -5.46 -4.14
N ASP A 85 -7.30 -4.78 -3.78
CA ASP A 85 -6.00 -4.90 -4.44
C ASP A 85 -5.29 -6.16 -3.93
N THR A 86 -5.03 -7.11 -4.85
CA THR A 86 -4.40 -8.40 -4.52
C THR A 86 -2.97 -8.24 -4.05
N THR A 87 -2.22 -7.27 -4.59
CA THR A 87 -0.81 -7.03 -4.22
C THR A 87 -0.75 -6.45 -2.81
N LEU A 88 -1.63 -5.51 -2.49
CA LEU A 88 -1.75 -4.97 -1.14
C LEU A 88 -2.19 -6.05 -0.15
N ARG A 89 -3.20 -6.86 -0.51
CA ARG A 89 -3.68 -7.95 0.33
C ARG A 89 -2.56 -8.93 0.68
N GLU A 90 -1.84 -9.44 -0.33
CA GLU A 90 -0.72 -10.37 -0.14
C GLU A 90 0.41 -9.76 0.71
N ALA A 91 0.68 -8.45 0.55
CA ALA A 91 1.69 -7.78 1.34
C ALA A 91 1.28 -7.62 2.81
N ILE A 92 0.01 -7.30 3.09
CA ILE A 92 -0.55 -7.25 4.45
C ILE A 92 -0.53 -8.65 5.08
N GLU A 93 -0.97 -9.69 4.35
CA GLU A 93 -0.95 -11.09 4.79
C GLU A 93 0.47 -11.56 5.13
N GLY A 94 1.47 -11.13 4.35
CA GLY A 94 2.87 -11.43 4.62
C GLY A 94 3.35 -10.89 5.97
N VAL A 95 2.98 -9.65 6.32
CA VAL A 95 3.30 -9.08 7.64
C VAL A 95 2.51 -9.79 8.74
N SER A 96 1.21 -9.98 8.53
CA SER A 96 0.32 -10.69 9.45
C SER A 96 0.88 -12.07 9.80
N THR A 97 1.23 -12.87 8.80
CA THR A 97 1.78 -14.23 8.98
C THR A 97 3.07 -14.22 9.81
N THR A 98 4.02 -13.32 9.52
CA THR A 98 5.28 -13.21 10.29
C THR A 98 5.01 -12.80 11.75
N MET A 99 3.98 -11.99 12.00
CA MET A 99 3.60 -11.57 13.35
C MET A 99 2.79 -12.65 14.11
N ASP A 100 1.97 -13.44 13.40
CA ASP A 100 1.18 -14.54 13.98
C ASP A 100 2.07 -15.71 14.43
N GLN A 101 3.06 -16.04 13.60
CA GLN A 101 3.98 -17.17 13.82
C GLN A 101 5.10 -16.88 14.82
N VAL A 102 5.18 -15.65 15.36
CA VAL A 102 6.19 -15.30 16.35
C VAL A 102 6.05 -16.18 17.60
N THR A 103 7.19 -16.56 18.17
CA THR A 103 7.26 -17.35 19.41
C THR A 103 8.05 -16.61 20.48
N LEU A 104 8.01 -17.12 21.73
CA LEU A 104 8.87 -16.59 22.79
C LEU A 104 10.37 -16.73 22.48
N GLU A 105 10.76 -17.75 21.72
CA GLU A 105 12.15 -17.96 21.31
C GLU A 105 12.60 -16.87 20.33
N ASP A 106 11.74 -16.49 19.40
CA ASP A 106 11.99 -15.40 18.45
C ASP A 106 12.15 -14.05 19.14
N LEU A 107 11.49 -13.86 20.29
CA LEU A 107 11.59 -12.65 21.11
C LEU A 107 12.77 -12.68 22.11
N SER A 108 13.59 -13.73 22.11
CA SER A 108 14.77 -13.83 22.95
C SER A 108 15.88 -12.86 22.50
N PRO A 109 16.82 -12.46 23.38
CA PRO A 109 17.94 -11.58 23.00
C PRO A 109 18.81 -12.11 21.85
N SER A 110 18.86 -13.44 21.64
CA SER A 110 19.64 -14.07 20.56
C SER A 110 18.95 -14.05 19.21
N SER A 111 17.61 -14.04 19.18
CA SER A 111 16.82 -14.27 17.95
C SER A 111 15.99 -13.06 17.53
N ILE A 112 15.74 -12.10 18.43
CA ILE A 112 14.90 -10.93 18.16
C ILE A 112 15.38 -10.07 16.99
N ALA A 113 16.70 -10.02 16.75
CA ALA A 113 17.26 -9.29 15.63
C ALA A 113 16.96 -9.94 14.28
N GLU A 114 16.91 -11.27 14.23
CA GLU A 114 16.58 -12.04 13.02
C GLU A 114 15.08 -11.91 12.70
N TRP A 115 14.23 -12.14 13.69
CA TRP A 115 12.78 -11.97 13.53
C TRP A 115 12.41 -10.52 13.15
N SER A 116 13.07 -9.53 13.78
CA SER A 116 12.83 -8.12 13.44
C SER A 116 13.24 -7.80 12.00
N GLN A 117 14.34 -8.39 11.49
CA GLN A 117 14.73 -8.22 10.10
C GLN A 117 13.71 -8.83 9.14
N GLU A 118 13.23 -10.05 9.41
CA GLU A 118 12.19 -10.64 8.58
C GLU A 118 10.92 -9.77 8.56
N LYS A 119 10.47 -9.31 9.72
CA LYS A 119 9.32 -8.41 9.83
C LYS A 119 9.53 -7.12 9.03
N LEU A 120 10.71 -6.51 9.12
CA LEU A 120 11.04 -5.30 8.37
C LEU A 120 11.05 -5.53 6.85
N ASP A 121 11.53 -6.68 6.39
CA ASP A 121 11.47 -7.04 4.97
C ASP A 121 10.02 -7.20 4.48
N ARG A 122 9.12 -7.73 5.32
CA ARG A 122 7.67 -7.75 5.02
C ARG A 122 7.08 -6.35 5.00
N VAL A 123 7.42 -5.51 5.98
CA VAL A 123 6.96 -4.10 6.05
C VAL A 123 7.43 -3.29 4.83
N ALA A 124 8.64 -3.54 4.34
CA ALA A 124 9.15 -2.89 3.12
C ALA A 124 8.33 -3.28 1.88
N ARG A 125 7.92 -4.55 1.77
CA ARG A 125 7.01 -5.02 0.70
C ARG A 125 5.63 -4.39 0.81
N LEU A 126 5.08 -4.30 2.04
CA LEU A 126 3.84 -3.59 2.30
C LEU A 126 3.93 -2.12 1.88
N THR A 127 5.02 -1.44 2.26
CA THR A 127 5.27 -0.04 1.88
C THR A 127 5.32 0.11 0.35
N SER A 128 5.96 -0.82 -0.35
CA SER A 128 6.01 -0.83 -1.82
C SER A 128 4.64 -1.09 -2.46
N ALA A 129 3.79 -1.92 -1.85
CA ALA A 129 2.43 -2.18 -2.36
C ALA A 129 1.48 -0.99 -2.14
N CYS A 130 1.81 -0.13 -1.19
CA CYS A 130 1.09 1.10 -0.87
C CYS A 130 1.42 2.30 -1.78
N ALA A 131 2.46 2.18 -2.61
CA ALA A 131 2.86 3.19 -3.59
C ALA A 131 2.07 3.09 -4.91
#